data_AF-A0A960JZS2-F1
#
_entry.id   AF-A0A960JZS2-F1
#
_cell.length_a   1.000
_cell.length_b   1.000
_cell.length_c   1.000
_cell.angle_alpha   90.00
_cell.angle_beta   90.00
_cell.angle_gamma   90.00
#
_symmetry.space_group_name_H-M   'P 1'
#
loop_
_entity.id
_entity.type
_entity.pdbx_description
1 polymer ?
#
loop_
_entity_poly.entity_id
_entity_poly.type
_entity_poly.pdbx_seq_one_letter_code
_entity_poly.pdbx_strand_id
1 'polypeptide(L)'
;AMRSDDSPFDRFLRGDEEALTQEQQAGMRLFYGEAGCSGCHSGTFQTDHEFHAIAMPQIGPGKGDGHDVAYWQSTGFFTYIEDHGRGGVSGDQEEDYAFRTPSLRNVAVTGPWGHAGTFDSLEAVVRHHLDPLRSLESFRLEARVLPGLDSVLELSYAGPEVEALRMDEVRKASFLERDGFVQSTDSLRHRIAAANELEPLELSDREVGQLLAFLDSLTDAGALARLARTLPPSVPSGLPVDHLPADASPAAPHMKSLEAREGPRNGSGQIAESSWRTP
;
A
#
# COMPACT_ATOMS: atom_id res chain seq x y z
N ALA A 1 -21.62 -9.37 -11.45
CA ALA A 1 -21.09 -8.59 -10.30
C ALA A 1 -19.64 -8.97 -10.08
N MET A 2 -18.75 -7.99 -9.84
CA MET A 2 -17.41 -8.28 -9.31
C MET A 2 -17.59 -8.78 -7.88
N ARG A 3 -17.40 -10.09 -7.68
CA ARG A 3 -17.61 -10.80 -6.42
C ARG A 3 -16.34 -11.61 -6.16
N SER A 4 -15.73 -11.44 -4.99
CA SER A 4 -14.50 -12.12 -4.59
C SER A 4 -14.79 -12.86 -3.29
N ASP A 5 -15.20 -14.11 -3.38
CA ASP A 5 -15.73 -14.91 -2.26
C ASP A 5 -15.46 -16.42 -2.37
N ASP A 6 -14.54 -16.81 -3.27
CA ASP A 6 -14.12 -18.19 -3.46
C ASP A 6 -12.59 -18.35 -3.33
N SER A 7 -11.94 -17.50 -2.53
CA SER A 7 -10.52 -17.67 -2.23
C SER A 7 -10.26 -18.95 -1.40
N PRO A 8 -9.02 -19.45 -1.32
CA PRO A 8 -8.64 -20.50 -0.37
C PRO A 8 -9.12 -20.22 1.06
N PHE A 9 -8.97 -18.97 1.55
CA PHE A 9 -9.48 -18.57 2.85
C PHE A 9 -11.01 -18.62 2.95
N ASP A 10 -11.76 -18.21 1.92
CA ASP A 10 -13.22 -18.31 1.91
C ASP A 10 -13.72 -19.77 1.97
N ARG A 11 -13.00 -20.68 1.32
CA ARG A 11 -13.30 -22.13 1.37
C ARG A 11 -12.98 -22.70 2.75
N PHE A 12 -11.87 -22.30 3.35
CA PHE A 12 -11.51 -22.67 4.72
C PHE A 12 -12.56 -22.22 5.75
N LEU A 13 -13.06 -20.99 5.65
CA LEU A 13 -14.15 -20.50 6.51
C LEU A 13 -15.46 -21.29 6.35
N ARG A 14 -15.68 -21.89 5.16
CA ARG A 14 -16.82 -22.79 4.88
C ARG A 14 -16.59 -24.24 5.33
N GLY A 15 -15.46 -24.55 5.96
CA GLY A 15 -15.17 -25.86 6.55
C GLY A 15 -14.27 -26.76 5.70
N ASP A 16 -13.72 -26.27 4.59
CA ASP A 16 -12.70 -27.00 3.83
C ASP A 16 -11.32 -26.78 4.49
N GLU A 17 -11.00 -27.59 5.50
CA GLU A 17 -9.75 -27.47 6.27
C GLU A 17 -8.49 -27.68 5.42
N GLU A 18 -8.63 -28.37 4.29
CA GLU A 18 -7.54 -28.62 3.33
C GLU A 18 -7.33 -27.45 2.35
N ALA A 19 -8.21 -26.45 2.35
CA ALA A 19 -8.09 -25.28 1.47
C ALA A 19 -6.87 -24.40 1.81
N LEU A 20 -6.38 -24.44 3.05
CA LEU A 20 -5.17 -23.72 3.46
C LEU A 20 -4.01 -24.67 3.75
N THR A 21 -2.83 -24.34 3.23
CA THR A 21 -1.58 -24.98 3.61
C THR A 21 -1.21 -24.73 5.07
N GLN A 22 -0.30 -25.53 5.63
CA GLN A 22 0.16 -25.36 7.01
C GLN A 22 0.81 -23.99 7.25
N GLU A 23 1.51 -23.44 6.25
CA GLU A 23 2.12 -22.12 6.31
C GLU A 23 1.08 -21.01 6.29
N GLN A 24 0.06 -21.12 5.42
CA GLN A 24 -1.09 -20.22 5.40
C GLN A 24 -1.85 -20.21 6.73
N GLN A 25 -2.08 -21.37 7.32
CA GLN A 25 -2.72 -21.46 8.63
C GLN A 25 -1.85 -20.87 9.75
N ALA A 26 -0.53 -21.00 9.67
CA ALA A 26 0.38 -20.34 10.61
C ALA A 26 0.33 -18.81 10.47
N GLY A 27 0.33 -18.30 9.24
CA GLY A 27 0.15 -16.88 8.95
C GLY A 27 -1.18 -16.34 9.43
N MET A 28 -2.26 -17.08 9.21
CA MET A 28 -3.60 -16.73 9.71
C MET A 28 -3.60 -16.60 11.23
N ARG A 29 -2.96 -17.52 11.96
CA ARG A 29 -2.85 -17.44 13.42
C ARG A 29 -2.07 -16.21 13.89
N LEU A 30 -1.01 -15.83 13.18
CA LEU A 30 -0.27 -14.60 13.47
C LEU A 30 -1.16 -13.37 13.22
N PHE A 31 -1.79 -13.30 12.05
CA PHE A 31 -2.62 -12.20 11.60
C PHE A 31 -3.80 -11.89 12.53
N TYR A 32 -4.49 -12.94 13.00
CA TYR A 32 -5.60 -12.85 13.95
C TYR A 32 -5.16 -12.90 15.42
N GLY A 33 -3.87 -13.04 15.69
CA GLY A 33 -3.29 -13.19 17.01
C GLY A 33 -2.24 -12.12 17.28
N GLU A 34 -1.01 -12.57 17.54
CA GLU A 34 0.07 -11.72 18.07
C GLU A 34 0.52 -10.61 17.12
N ALA A 35 0.31 -10.74 15.81
CA ALA A 35 0.64 -9.69 14.85
C ALA A 35 -0.39 -8.55 14.81
N GLY A 36 -1.57 -8.74 15.40
CA GLY A 36 -2.58 -7.68 15.57
C GLY A 36 -3.22 -7.15 14.28
N CYS A 37 -2.88 -7.68 13.10
CA CYS A 37 -3.34 -7.16 11.80
C CYS A 37 -4.87 -7.12 11.68
N SER A 38 -5.54 -8.10 12.27
CA SER A 38 -7.00 -8.18 12.31
C SER A 38 -7.69 -7.06 13.11
N GLY A 39 -6.94 -6.28 13.90
CA GLY A 39 -7.46 -5.11 14.61
C GLY A 39 -8.17 -4.15 13.64
N CYS A 40 -7.55 -3.89 12.48
CA CYS A 40 -8.15 -3.09 11.41
C CYS A 40 -8.63 -3.95 10.22
N HIS A 41 -7.96 -5.06 9.93
CA HIS A 41 -8.26 -5.91 8.78
C HIS A 41 -9.07 -7.16 9.16
N SER A 42 -10.35 -6.99 9.49
CA SER A 42 -11.21 -8.11 9.90
C SER A 42 -12.55 -8.18 9.15
N GLY A 43 -13.35 -9.17 9.53
CA GLY A 43 -14.68 -9.42 8.98
C GLY A 43 -14.66 -9.92 7.53
N THR A 44 -15.86 -9.96 6.94
CA THR A 44 -16.11 -10.47 5.59
C THR A 44 -15.27 -9.79 4.51
N PHE A 45 -14.96 -8.51 4.69
CA PHE A 45 -14.20 -7.73 3.72
C PHE A 45 -12.73 -7.53 4.07
N GLN A 46 -12.25 -8.02 5.22
CA GLN A 46 -10.86 -7.79 5.68
C GLN A 46 -10.53 -6.30 5.82
N THR A 47 -11.46 -5.54 6.39
CA THR A 47 -11.39 -4.09 6.63
C THR A 47 -12.51 -3.70 7.60
N ASP A 48 -12.19 -2.84 8.56
CA ASP A 48 -13.12 -2.15 9.44
C ASP A 48 -13.81 -0.93 8.79
N HIS A 49 -13.29 -0.49 7.64
CA HIS A 49 -13.67 0.74 6.94
C HIS A 49 -13.37 2.04 7.68
N GLU A 50 -12.58 1.99 8.76
CA GLU A 50 -12.12 3.14 9.52
C GLU A 50 -10.87 3.77 8.87
N PHE A 51 -10.35 4.83 9.48
CA PHE A 51 -9.21 5.61 8.98
C PHE A 51 -8.10 5.56 10.01
N HIS A 52 -6.88 5.24 9.57
CA HIS A 52 -5.71 5.14 10.44
C HIS A 52 -4.50 5.82 9.82
N ALA A 53 -3.72 6.48 10.66
CA ALA A 53 -2.43 7.04 10.33
C ALA A 53 -1.32 6.06 10.74
N ILE A 54 -0.66 5.46 9.75
CA ILE A 54 0.42 4.48 9.96
C ILE A 54 1.76 4.99 9.45
N ALA A 55 1.99 6.30 9.46
CA ALA A 55 3.22 6.94 8.96
C ALA A 55 3.61 6.59 7.50
N MET A 56 2.63 6.34 6.62
CA MET A 56 2.88 5.99 5.22
C MET A 56 3.73 7.06 4.51
N PRO A 57 4.86 6.69 3.87
CA PRO A 57 5.60 7.64 3.06
C PRO A 57 4.75 8.13 1.87
N GLN A 58 4.71 9.44 1.69
CA GLN A 58 4.01 10.11 0.59
C GLN A 58 4.97 10.32 -0.57
N ILE A 59 4.53 9.97 -1.77
CA ILE A 59 5.27 10.17 -3.01
C ILE A 59 4.35 10.80 -4.06
N GLY A 60 4.95 11.36 -5.09
CA GLY A 60 4.22 11.95 -6.21
C GLY A 60 3.73 13.38 -5.90
N PRO A 61 2.70 13.85 -6.62
CA PRO A 61 2.29 15.25 -6.60
C PRO A 61 1.67 15.75 -5.29
N GLY A 62 1.30 14.85 -4.38
CA GLY A 62 0.47 15.18 -3.22
C GLY A 62 -0.97 15.53 -3.57
N LYS A 63 -1.68 16.14 -2.59
CA LYS A 63 -3.05 16.65 -2.77
C LYS A 63 -3.16 18.17 -2.72
N GLY A 64 -2.07 18.86 -2.42
CA GLY A 64 -2.13 20.30 -2.22
C GLY A 64 -2.68 20.69 -0.85
N ASP A 65 -2.63 19.77 0.10
CA ASP A 65 -3.03 20.04 1.49
C ASP A 65 -1.88 20.69 2.27
N GLY A 66 -2.23 21.20 3.45
CA GLY A 66 -1.30 21.81 4.38
C GLY A 66 -1.05 23.30 4.14
N HIS A 67 -0.05 23.81 4.85
CA HIS A 67 0.35 25.23 4.81
C HIS A 67 1.87 25.40 4.75
N ASP A 68 2.60 24.30 4.53
CA ASP A 68 4.06 24.35 4.47
C ASP A 68 4.53 25.05 3.20
N VAL A 69 5.37 26.07 3.37
CA VAL A 69 5.86 26.90 2.27
C VAL A 69 7.22 26.46 1.76
N ALA A 70 7.82 25.38 2.28
CA ALA A 70 9.17 24.96 1.90
C ALA A 70 9.26 24.64 0.40
N TYR A 71 8.23 24.00 -0.17
CA TYR A 71 8.21 23.71 -1.60
C TYR A 71 8.18 24.99 -2.45
N TRP A 72 7.35 25.96 -2.07
CA TRP A 72 7.33 27.25 -2.74
C TRP A 72 8.67 28.00 -2.58
N GLN A 73 9.29 27.95 -1.40
CA GLN A 73 10.58 28.58 -1.14
C GLN A 73 11.73 27.95 -1.92
N SER A 74 11.71 26.62 -2.13
CA SER A 74 12.75 25.92 -2.91
C SER A 74 12.55 26.08 -4.41
N THR A 75 11.30 26.04 -4.89
CA THR A 75 11.00 25.92 -6.32
C THR A 75 10.46 27.20 -6.98
N GLY A 76 9.90 28.12 -6.19
CA GLY A 76 9.14 29.26 -6.70
C GLY A 76 7.74 28.92 -7.24
N PHE A 77 7.33 27.64 -7.23
CA PHE A 77 6.00 27.21 -7.65
C PHE A 77 5.03 27.26 -6.46
N PHE A 78 3.99 28.09 -6.56
CA PHE A 78 3.04 28.30 -5.47
C PHE A 78 2.04 27.15 -5.38
N THR A 79 2.42 26.09 -4.69
CA THR A 79 1.56 24.97 -4.35
C THR A 79 1.96 24.40 -3.00
N TYR A 80 1.00 23.76 -2.35
CA TYR A 80 1.27 22.79 -1.29
C TYR A 80 1.35 21.39 -1.91
N ILE A 81 1.85 20.43 -1.14
CA ILE A 81 2.16 19.08 -1.66
C ILE A 81 1.83 17.97 -0.66
N GLU A 82 1.39 18.29 0.56
CA GLU A 82 1.04 17.26 1.53
C GLU A 82 -0.27 16.58 1.07
N ASP A 83 -0.44 15.31 1.43
CA ASP A 83 -1.71 14.60 1.40
C ASP A 83 -2.12 14.36 2.87
N HIS A 84 -3.08 15.15 3.35
CA HIS A 84 -3.57 15.02 4.74
C HIS A 84 -4.56 13.85 4.88
N GLY A 85 -4.89 13.14 3.80
CA GLY A 85 -5.82 12.03 3.82
C GLY A 85 -7.20 12.45 4.33
N ARG A 86 -7.64 11.82 5.41
CA ARG A 86 -8.93 12.09 6.04
C ARG A 86 -9.05 13.51 6.58
N GLY A 87 -8.02 14.03 7.24
CA GLY A 87 -7.99 15.39 7.80
C GLY A 87 -8.24 16.48 6.75
N GLY A 88 -7.75 16.27 5.51
CA GLY A 88 -8.03 17.17 4.38
C GLY A 88 -9.51 17.22 3.96
N VAL A 89 -10.30 16.19 4.28
CA VAL A 89 -11.74 16.10 3.99
C VAL A 89 -12.59 16.57 5.17
N SER A 90 -12.24 16.18 6.39
CA SER A 90 -13.01 16.52 7.60
C SER A 90 -12.70 17.92 8.12
N GLY A 91 -11.49 18.42 7.88
CA GLY A 91 -10.96 19.65 8.48
C GLY A 91 -10.47 19.47 9.91
N ASP A 92 -10.45 18.23 10.43
CA ASP A 92 -9.91 17.91 11.75
C ASP A 92 -8.43 17.50 11.64
N GLN A 93 -7.56 18.24 12.33
CA GLN A 93 -6.12 17.98 12.34
C GLN A 93 -5.75 16.69 13.07
N GLU A 94 -6.63 16.19 13.96
CA GLU A 94 -6.41 14.89 14.60
C GLU A 94 -6.58 13.71 13.63
N GLU A 95 -7.26 13.92 12.48
CA GLU A 95 -7.42 12.93 11.42
C GLU A 95 -6.40 13.11 10.27
N ASP A 96 -5.42 14.02 10.41
CA ASP A 96 -4.38 14.22 9.40
C ASP A 96 -3.55 12.94 9.18
N TYR A 97 -3.23 12.65 7.92
CA TYR A 97 -2.48 11.48 7.47
C TYR A 97 -3.17 10.14 7.71
N ALA A 98 -4.42 10.14 8.17
CA ALA A 98 -5.22 8.94 8.29
C ALA A 98 -5.83 8.56 6.94
N PHE A 99 -5.68 7.30 6.54
CA PHE A 99 -6.25 6.77 5.31
C PHE A 99 -7.17 5.61 5.62
N ARG A 100 -8.20 5.43 4.79
CA ARG A 100 -9.17 4.35 4.98
C ARG A 100 -8.48 2.99 4.89
N THR A 101 -8.74 2.09 5.84
CA THR A 101 -8.29 0.70 5.79
C THR A 101 -8.82 0.01 4.52
N PRO A 102 -7.97 -0.37 3.56
CA PRO A 102 -8.42 -1.06 2.35
C PRO A 102 -8.80 -2.52 2.65
N SER A 103 -9.66 -3.11 1.82
CA SER A 103 -9.89 -4.56 1.84
C SER A 103 -8.62 -5.30 1.44
N LEU A 104 -8.28 -6.38 2.16
CA LEU A 104 -7.17 -7.25 1.79
C LEU A 104 -7.53 -8.36 0.79
N ARG A 105 -8.78 -8.41 0.29
CA ARG A 105 -9.15 -9.39 -0.75
C ARG A 105 -8.38 -9.11 -2.03
N ASN A 106 -7.68 -10.13 -2.54
CA ASN A 106 -6.75 -10.04 -3.68
C ASN A 106 -5.53 -9.13 -3.47
N VAL A 107 -5.16 -8.80 -2.22
CA VAL A 107 -4.04 -7.88 -1.94
C VAL A 107 -2.71 -8.33 -2.56
N ALA A 108 -2.51 -9.64 -2.74
CA ALA A 108 -1.30 -10.19 -3.36
C ALA A 108 -1.11 -9.82 -4.84
N VAL A 109 -2.16 -9.34 -5.52
CA VAL A 109 -2.14 -9.06 -6.97
C VAL A 109 -2.56 -7.63 -7.33
N THR A 110 -2.67 -6.74 -6.35
CA THR A 110 -3.12 -5.35 -6.54
C THR A 110 -2.05 -4.32 -6.20
N GLY A 111 -0.78 -4.70 -6.32
CA GLY A 111 0.32 -3.77 -6.18
C GLY A 111 0.30 -2.67 -7.26
N PRO A 112 1.06 -1.58 -7.09
CA PRO A 112 1.86 -1.26 -5.89
C PRO A 112 0.99 -0.91 -4.67
N TRP A 113 1.57 -0.99 -3.47
CA TRP A 113 0.86 -0.88 -2.20
C TRP A 113 1.09 0.46 -1.49
N GLY A 114 0.13 0.84 -0.65
CA GLY A 114 0.06 2.15 0.00
C GLY A 114 -0.85 3.14 -0.74
N HIS A 115 -1.28 4.21 -0.06
CA HIS A 115 -2.24 5.17 -0.64
C HIS A 115 -1.71 5.86 -1.91
N ALA A 116 -0.39 6.02 -2.02
CA ALA A 116 0.31 6.60 -3.17
C ALA A 116 1.07 5.56 -4.03
N GLY A 117 0.88 4.26 -3.80
CA GLY A 117 1.66 3.22 -4.48
C GLY A 117 3.13 3.20 -4.08
N THR A 118 3.40 3.55 -2.82
CA THR A 118 4.74 3.73 -2.25
C THR A 118 5.59 2.47 -2.25
N PHE A 119 4.99 1.28 -2.12
CA PHE A 119 5.70 0.00 -2.03
C PHE A 119 5.47 -0.87 -3.28
N ASP A 120 6.55 -1.42 -3.82
CA ASP A 120 6.58 -2.27 -5.03
C ASP A 120 6.48 -3.77 -4.71
N SER A 121 6.48 -4.15 -3.43
CA SER A 121 6.30 -5.53 -2.97
C SER A 121 5.37 -5.58 -1.75
N LEU A 122 4.58 -6.66 -1.68
CA LEU A 122 3.70 -6.92 -0.54
C LEU A 122 4.52 -7.08 0.76
N GLU A 123 5.70 -7.69 0.67
CA GLU A 123 6.60 -7.81 1.81
C GLU A 123 7.05 -6.45 2.35
N ALA A 124 7.41 -5.50 1.48
CA ALA A 124 7.86 -4.19 1.92
C ALA A 124 6.75 -3.42 2.66
N VAL A 125 5.51 -3.49 2.19
CA VAL A 125 4.38 -2.87 2.90
C VAL A 125 4.06 -3.61 4.20
N VAL A 126 4.16 -4.95 4.25
CA VAL A 126 3.99 -5.69 5.51
C VAL A 126 5.06 -5.26 6.52
N ARG A 127 6.32 -5.17 6.11
CA ARG A 127 7.41 -4.69 6.98
C ARG A 127 7.25 -3.24 7.41
N HIS A 128 6.63 -2.40 6.58
CA HIS A 128 6.26 -1.05 7.00
C HIS A 128 5.26 -1.07 8.17
N HIS A 129 4.25 -1.95 8.15
CA HIS A 129 3.30 -2.07 9.27
C HIS A 129 3.97 -2.54 10.57
N LEU A 130 5.07 -3.30 10.47
CA LEU A 130 5.79 -3.80 11.64
C LEU A 130 6.63 -2.72 12.34
N ASP A 131 7.14 -1.72 11.61
CA ASP A 131 7.88 -0.60 12.20
C ASP A 131 7.75 0.64 11.31
N PRO A 132 6.62 1.37 11.39
CA PRO A 132 6.33 2.41 10.42
C PRO A 132 7.26 3.60 10.53
N LEU A 133 7.65 3.97 11.75
CA LEU A 133 8.54 5.10 12.00
C LEU A 133 9.94 4.84 11.42
N ARG A 134 10.52 3.66 11.66
CA ARG A 134 11.80 3.29 11.07
C ARG A 134 11.70 3.13 9.55
N SER A 135 10.60 2.58 9.07
CA SER A 135 10.34 2.45 7.63
C SER A 135 10.25 3.81 6.95
N LEU A 136 9.61 4.81 7.58
CA LEU A 136 9.53 6.18 7.07
C LEU A 136 10.90 6.87 7.08
N GLU A 137 11.64 6.75 8.19
CA GLU A 137 12.99 7.34 8.31
C GLU A 137 13.97 6.79 7.26
N SER A 138 13.90 5.50 6.98
CA SER A 138 14.76 4.81 6.00
C SER A 138 14.24 4.88 4.56
N PHE A 139 13.05 5.46 4.32
CA PHE A 139 12.45 5.52 3.00
C PHE A 139 13.26 6.37 2.03
N ARG A 140 13.61 5.81 0.86
CA ARG A 140 14.28 6.53 -0.23
C ARG A 140 13.49 6.36 -1.53
N LEU A 141 13.20 7.47 -2.21
CA LEU A 141 12.47 7.48 -3.47
C LEU A 141 13.35 7.04 -4.66
N GLU A 142 14.65 7.23 -4.56
CA GLU A 142 15.64 6.95 -5.63
C GLU A 142 15.71 5.47 -6.03
N ALA A 143 15.10 4.58 -5.25
CA ALA A 143 15.01 3.14 -5.50
C ALA A 143 13.69 2.70 -6.17
N ARG A 144 12.76 3.62 -6.48
CA ARG A 144 11.38 3.29 -6.89
C ARG A 144 11.07 3.89 -8.25
N VAL A 145 10.75 3.03 -9.21
CA VAL A 145 10.48 3.41 -10.60
C VAL A 145 9.09 4.04 -10.69
N LEU A 146 8.99 5.35 -10.45
CA LEU A 146 7.88 6.10 -11.01
C LEU A 146 8.05 6.12 -12.54
N PRO A 147 6.98 5.91 -13.33
CA PRO A 147 7.09 6.00 -14.78
C PRO A 147 7.57 7.41 -15.15
N GLY A 148 8.73 7.49 -15.77
CA GLY A 148 9.29 8.75 -16.23
C GLY A 148 8.36 9.40 -17.26
N LEU A 149 8.16 10.71 -17.13
CA LEU A 149 7.45 11.48 -18.15
C LEU A 149 8.44 11.95 -19.21
N ASP A 150 8.25 11.50 -20.47
CA ASP A 150 9.07 11.94 -21.61
C ASP A 150 8.99 13.46 -21.82
N SER A 151 7.83 14.05 -21.53
CA SER A 151 7.58 15.49 -21.59
C SER A 151 6.56 15.92 -20.55
N VAL A 152 6.81 17.06 -19.91
CA VAL A 152 5.83 17.76 -19.05
C VAL A 152 5.30 18.96 -19.82
N LEU A 153 3.98 19.10 -19.87
CA LEU A 153 3.28 20.15 -20.60
C LEU A 153 2.58 21.11 -19.62
N GLU A 154 2.55 22.39 -19.97
CA GLU A 154 1.76 23.43 -19.30
C GLU A 154 0.56 23.78 -20.21
N LEU A 155 -0.64 23.78 -19.64
CA LEU A 155 -1.83 24.21 -20.37
C LEU A 155 -1.97 25.73 -20.26
N SER A 156 -1.92 26.39 -21.41
CA SER A 156 -2.17 27.83 -21.54
C SER A 156 -3.61 28.06 -22.01
N TYR A 157 -4.28 29.03 -21.38
CA TYR A 157 -5.65 29.43 -21.74
C TYR A 157 -5.63 30.82 -22.37
N ALA A 158 -6.04 30.91 -23.63
CA ALA A 158 -6.19 32.16 -24.37
C ALA A 158 -7.61 32.25 -24.96
N GLY A 159 -8.58 32.67 -24.14
CA GLY A 159 -10.00 32.67 -24.52
C GLY A 159 -10.62 31.27 -24.39
N PRO A 160 -11.44 30.79 -25.35
CA PRO A 160 -12.01 29.44 -25.31
C PRO A 160 -11.03 28.35 -25.76
N GLU A 161 -9.84 28.72 -26.22
CA GLU A 161 -8.82 27.79 -26.72
C GLU A 161 -7.83 27.41 -25.61
N VAL A 162 -7.46 26.12 -25.60
CA VAL A 162 -6.44 25.55 -24.71
C VAL A 162 -5.27 25.09 -25.57
N GLU A 163 -4.09 25.61 -25.28
CA GLU A 163 -2.85 25.19 -25.92
C GLU A 163 -1.97 24.43 -24.92
N ALA A 164 -1.45 23.27 -25.31
CA ALA A 164 -0.49 22.51 -24.51
C ALA A 164 0.93 22.87 -24.94
N LEU A 165 1.63 23.61 -24.09
CA LEU A 165 2.99 24.08 -24.34
C LEU A 165 4.01 23.23 -23.58
N ARG A 166 5.22 23.10 -24.13
CA ARG A 166 6.32 22.48 -23.39
C ARG A 166 6.73 23.39 -22.23
N MET A 167 6.83 22.83 -21.04
CA MET A 167 7.24 23.57 -19.85
C MET A 167 8.72 24.00 -19.96
N ASP A 168 9.04 25.20 -19.47
CA ASP A 168 10.44 25.65 -19.39
C ASP A 168 11.25 24.79 -18.41
N GLU A 169 12.58 24.81 -18.54
CA GLU A 169 13.46 23.92 -17.77
C GLU A 169 13.41 24.17 -16.26
N VAL A 170 13.19 25.41 -15.81
CA VAL A 170 13.11 25.73 -14.38
C VAL A 170 11.84 25.14 -13.80
N ARG A 171 10.69 25.41 -14.42
CA ARG A 171 9.42 24.82 -14.00
C ARG A 171 9.45 23.30 -14.09
N LYS A 172 10.06 22.74 -15.13
CA LYS A 172 10.21 21.28 -15.30
C LYS A 172 10.99 20.68 -14.14
N ALA A 173 12.09 21.29 -13.73
CA ALA A 173 12.84 20.84 -12.57
C ALA A 173 11.99 20.89 -11.28
N SER A 174 11.27 22.00 -11.06
CA SER A 174 10.34 22.12 -9.91
C SER A 174 9.27 21.03 -9.89
N PHE A 175 8.67 20.74 -11.06
CA PHE A 175 7.66 19.69 -11.20
C PHE A 175 8.22 18.32 -10.82
N LEU A 176 9.44 18.00 -11.27
CA LEU A 176 10.10 16.72 -11.00
C LEU A 176 10.51 16.58 -9.52
N GLU A 177 10.89 17.68 -8.87
CA GLU A 177 11.22 17.71 -7.44
C GLU A 177 10.01 17.33 -6.56
N ARG A 178 8.80 17.64 -7.02
CA ARG A 178 7.55 17.43 -6.29
C ARG A 178 7.38 15.99 -5.83
N ASP A 179 7.75 15.02 -6.66
CA ASP A 179 7.47 13.60 -6.42
C ASP A 179 8.15 13.05 -5.16
N GLY A 180 9.27 13.64 -4.74
CA GLY A 180 10.01 13.24 -3.54
C GLY A 180 10.04 14.28 -2.44
N PHE A 181 9.44 15.45 -2.65
CA PHE A 181 9.69 16.60 -1.78
C PHE A 181 9.25 16.38 -0.34
N VAL A 182 8.09 15.72 -0.12
CA VAL A 182 7.63 15.37 1.23
C VAL A 182 8.68 14.53 1.96
N GLN A 183 9.27 13.57 1.26
CA GLN A 183 10.27 12.66 1.84
C GLN A 183 11.66 13.27 1.95
N SER A 184 11.99 14.31 1.17
CA SER A 184 13.25 15.04 1.34
C SER A 184 13.20 16.12 2.43
N THR A 185 12.00 16.42 2.96
CA THR A 185 11.80 17.51 3.91
C THR A 185 11.57 16.99 5.33
N ASP A 186 12.52 17.25 6.22
CA ASP A 186 12.47 16.73 7.60
C ASP A 186 11.21 17.17 8.35
N SER A 187 10.81 18.44 8.26
CA SER A 187 9.61 18.93 8.96
C SER A 187 8.34 18.21 8.52
N LEU A 188 8.21 17.90 7.23
CA LEU A 188 7.06 17.19 6.68
C LEU A 188 7.05 15.72 7.12
N ARG A 189 8.20 15.04 7.06
CA ARG A 189 8.31 13.67 7.59
C ARG A 189 7.99 13.60 9.09
N HIS A 190 8.40 14.60 9.88
CA HIS A 190 8.08 14.65 11.30
C HIS A 190 6.57 14.75 11.56
N ARG A 191 5.80 15.47 10.73
CA ARG A 191 4.33 15.54 10.89
C ARG A 191 3.67 14.18 10.61
N ILE A 192 4.08 13.51 9.54
CA ILE A 192 3.61 12.15 9.21
C ILE A 192 3.94 11.18 10.34
N ALA A 193 5.17 11.23 10.86
CA ALA A 193 5.60 10.40 11.99
C ALA A 193 4.81 10.68 13.27
N ALA A 194 4.47 11.94 13.54
CA ALA A 194 3.74 12.34 14.74
C ALA A 194 2.29 11.84 14.76
N ALA A 195 1.69 11.58 13.60
CA ALA A 195 0.34 11.03 13.48
C ALA A 195 0.29 9.50 13.61
N ASN A 196 1.43 8.81 13.67
CA ASN A 196 1.48 7.35 13.68
C ASN A 196 0.76 6.72 14.89
N GLU A 197 -0.11 5.74 14.60
CA GLU A 197 -0.91 5.01 15.59
C GLU A 197 -0.31 3.65 15.98
N LEU A 198 0.62 3.10 15.17
CA LEU A 198 1.14 1.75 15.38
C LEU A 198 2.45 1.72 16.16
N GLU A 199 2.54 0.85 17.15
CA GLU A 199 3.79 0.56 17.86
C GLU A 199 4.65 -0.45 17.08
N PRO A 200 5.99 -0.37 17.17
CA PRO A 200 6.87 -1.36 16.55
C PRO A 200 6.63 -2.78 17.06
N LEU A 201 6.61 -3.74 16.14
CA LEU A 201 6.47 -5.16 16.38
C LEU A 201 7.59 -5.93 15.69
N GLU A 202 8.32 -6.74 16.45
CA GLU A 202 9.36 -7.61 15.90
C GLU A 202 8.79 -8.97 15.50
N LEU A 203 8.89 -9.30 14.21
CA LEU A 203 8.64 -10.63 13.68
C LEU A 203 9.88 -11.15 12.95
N SER A 204 10.12 -12.45 13.03
CA SER A 204 11.17 -13.10 12.24
C SER A 204 10.80 -13.15 10.76
N ASP A 205 11.79 -13.28 9.88
CA ASP A 205 11.55 -13.44 8.43
C ASP A 205 10.64 -14.63 8.10
N ARG A 206 10.68 -15.68 8.94
CA ARG A 206 9.79 -16.82 8.81
C ARG A 206 8.33 -16.44 9.09
N GLU A 207 8.09 -15.66 10.13
CA GLU A 207 6.75 -15.20 10.50
C GLU A 207 6.20 -14.20 9.47
N VAL A 208 7.06 -13.31 8.94
CA VAL A 208 6.72 -12.46 7.79
C VAL A 208 6.35 -13.31 6.58
N GLY A 209 7.13 -14.34 6.26
CA GLY A 209 6.80 -15.28 5.18
C GLY A 209 5.46 -16.00 5.39
N GLN A 210 5.13 -16.36 6.63
CA GLN A 210 3.84 -16.95 6.98
C GLN A 210 2.68 -15.96 6.79
N LEU A 211 2.84 -14.70 7.22
CA LEU A 211 1.86 -13.64 6.95
C LEU A 211 1.62 -13.46 5.45
N LEU A 212 2.69 -13.40 4.65
CA LEU A 212 2.58 -13.31 3.19
C LEU A 212 1.86 -14.51 2.58
N ALA A 213 2.14 -15.72 3.06
CA ALA A 213 1.43 -16.92 2.63
C ALA A 213 -0.08 -16.82 2.94
N PHE A 214 -0.45 -16.34 4.14
CA PHE A 214 -1.84 -16.09 4.47
C PHE A 214 -2.48 -15.01 3.58
N LEU A 215 -1.82 -13.89 3.32
CA LEU A 215 -2.34 -12.85 2.44
C LEU A 215 -2.54 -13.36 1.00
N ASP A 216 -1.69 -14.25 0.52
CA ASP A 216 -1.87 -14.94 -0.77
C ASP A 216 -3.16 -15.78 -0.81
N SER A 217 -3.52 -16.40 0.31
CA SER A 217 -4.77 -17.18 0.45
C SER A 217 -6.07 -16.34 0.34
N LEU A 218 -5.95 -15.01 0.35
CA LEU A 218 -7.05 -14.06 0.13
C LEU A 218 -7.29 -13.78 -1.37
N THR A 219 -6.53 -14.42 -2.26
CA THR A 219 -6.66 -14.27 -3.71
C THR A 219 -7.74 -15.20 -4.28
N ASP A 220 -8.75 -14.61 -4.94
CA ASP A 220 -9.80 -15.33 -5.65
C ASP A 220 -9.49 -15.37 -7.15
N ALA A 221 -8.80 -16.43 -7.59
CA ALA A 221 -8.47 -16.65 -8.99
C ALA A 221 -9.71 -16.67 -9.90
N GLY A 222 -10.85 -17.14 -9.39
CA GLY A 222 -12.12 -17.14 -10.13
C GLY A 222 -12.64 -15.73 -10.38
N ALA A 223 -12.50 -14.82 -9.42
CA ALA A 223 -12.84 -13.41 -9.55
C ALA A 223 -11.93 -12.69 -10.55
N LEU A 224 -10.62 -12.94 -10.49
CA LEU A 224 -9.66 -12.37 -11.42
C LEU A 224 -9.91 -12.86 -12.86
N ALA A 225 -10.19 -14.15 -13.05
CA ALA A 225 -10.54 -14.69 -14.36
C ALA A 225 -11.85 -14.09 -14.91
N ARG A 226 -12.83 -13.80 -14.04
CA ARG A 226 -14.06 -13.10 -14.42
C ARG A 226 -13.78 -11.65 -14.85
N LEU A 227 -12.91 -10.94 -14.12
CA LEU A 227 -12.51 -9.57 -14.44
C LEU A 227 -11.76 -9.50 -15.78
N ALA A 228 -10.78 -10.40 -15.99
CA ALA A 228 -9.95 -10.42 -17.20
C ALA A 228 -10.79 -10.54 -18.48
N ARG A 229 -11.92 -11.27 -18.44
CA ARG A 229 -12.85 -11.38 -19.58
C ARG A 229 -13.58 -10.09 -19.94
N THR A 230 -13.56 -9.09 -19.06
CA THR A 230 -14.24 -7.80 -19.26
C THR A 230 -13.29 -6.65 -19.59
N LEU A 231 -11.98 -6.87 -19.46
CA LEU A 231 -10.98 -5.84 -19.75
C LEU A 231 -10.79 -5.71 -21.27
N PRO A 232 -10.93 -4.50 -21.84
CA PRO A 232 -10.58 -4.28 -23.24
C PRO A 232 -9.06 -4.45 -23.43
N PRO A 233 -8.59 -4.80 -24.64
CA PRO A 233 -7.15 -4.93 -24.92
C PRO A 233 -6.40 -3.60 -24.86
N SER A 234 -7.10 -2.48 -24.99
CA SER A 234 -6.53 -1.13 -24.96
C SER A 234 -7.52 -0.12 -24.40
N VAL A 235 -6.99 0.96 -23.82
CA VAL A 235 -7.77 2.15 -23.49
C VAL A 235 -8.07 2.99 -24.75
N PRO A 236 -9.00 3.95 -24.72
CA PRO A 236 -9.35 4.78 -25.90
C PRO A 236 -8.19 5.56 -26.53
N SER A 237 -7.11 5.81 -25.78
CA SER A 237 -5.87 6.40 -26.31
C SER A 237 -5.04 5.45 -27.19
N GLY A 238 -5.42 4.17 -27.27
CA GLY A 238 -4.69 3.13 -27.98
C GLY A 238 -3.56 2.47 -27.17
N LEU A 239 -3.31 2.93 -25.93
CA LEU A 239 -2.36 2.26 -25.04
C LEU A 239 -2.89 0.89 -24.60
N PRO A 240 -2.04 -0.15 -24.56
CA PRO A 240 -2.45 -1.46 -24.10
C PRO A 240 -2.87 -1.40 -22.63
N VAL A 241 -3.82 -2.25 -22.26
CA VAL A 241 -4.13 -2.52 -20.85
C VAL A 241 -3.28 -3.72 -20.45
N ASP A 242 -2.50 -3.58 -19.37
CA ASP A 242 -1.77 -4.72 -18.81
C ASP A 242 -2.76 -5.81 -18.40
N HIS A 243 -2.58 -7.00 -18.96
CA HIS A 243 -3.39 -8.15 -18.60
C HIS A 243 -2.87 -8.73 -17.28
N LEU A 244 -3.76 -8.90 -16.29
CA LEU A 244 -3.45 -9.69 -15.10
C LEU A 244 -2.93 -11.06 -15.55
N PRO A 245 -1.77 -11.55 -15.04
CA PRO A 245 -1.25 -12.85 -15.44
C PRO A 245 -2.31 -13.94 -15.20
N ALA A 246 -2.54 -14.77 -16.21
CA ALA A 246 -3.45 -15.92 -16.08
C ALA A 246 -2.98 -16.93 -15.02
N ASP A 247 -1.66 -16.92 -14.73
CA ASP A 247 -1.01 -17.61 -13.63
C ASP A 247 -0.51 -16.56 -12.62
N ALA A 248 -1.39 -16.08 -11.75
CA ALA A 248 -0.98 -15.32 -10.57
C ALA A 248 -0.29 -16.25 -9.57
N SER A 249 0.91 -16.72 -9.91
CA SER A 249 1.87 -17.17 -8.91
C SER A 249 2.58 -15.91 -8.40
N PRO A 250 2.70 -15.70 -7.07
CA PRO A 250 3.42 -14.55 -6.56
C PRO A 250 4.82 -14.54 -7.17
N ALA A 251 5.21 -13.41 -7.75
CA ALA A 251 6.57 -13.20 -8.20
C ALA A 251 7.50 -13.60 -7.05
N ALA A 252 8.33 -14.61 -7.30
CA ALA A 252 9.27 -15.11 -6.29
C ALA A 252 10.03 -13.91 -5.71
N PRO A 253 10.19 -13.83 -4.39
CA PRO A 253 11.00 -12.77 -3.81
C PRO A 253 12.39 -12.88 -4.42
N HIS A 254 12.97 -11.74 -4.82
CA HIS A 254 14.41 -11.64 -5.04
C HIS A 254 15.12 -11.79 -3.68
N MET A 255 15.06 -13.00 -3.10
CA MET A 255 15.85 -13.40 -1.95
C MET A 255 17.31 -13.49 -2.39
N LYS A 256 18.09 -12.44 -2.14
CA LYS A 256 19.52 -12.63 -1.93
C LYS A 256 19.66 -13.38 -0.61
N SER A 257 20.15 -14.61 -0.72
CA SER A 257 20.49 -15.53 0.37
C SER A 257 21.20 -14.82 1.53
N LEU A 258 20.57 -14.77 2.69
CA LEU A 258 21.24 -14.54 3.97
C LEU A 258 21.18 -15.85 4.77
N GLU A 259 22.36 -16.36 5.11
CA GLU A 259 22.56 -17.64 5.78
C GLU A 259 22.02 -17.58 7.22
N ALA A 260 21.26 -18.62 7.58
CA ALA A 260 20.58 -18.76 8.87
C ALA A 260 21.55 -18.94 10.04
N ARG A 261 21.18 -18.38 11.20
CA ARG A 261 21.68 -18.79 12.52
C ARG A 261 20.50 -19.17 13.40
N GLU A 262 20.43 -20.45 13.75
CA GLU A 262 19.39 -21.03 14.60
C GLU A 262 19.62 -20.72 16.09
N GLY A 263 18.54 -20.42 16.80
CA GLY A 263 18.44 -20.41 18.26
C GLY A 263 17.12 -21.07 18.70
N PRO A 264 17.05 -21.64 19.91
CA PRO A 264 16.07 -22.68 20.23
C PRO A 264 14.68 -22.12 20.60
N ARG A 265 13.67 -22.89 20.20
CA ARG A 265 12.23 -22.66 20.40
C ARG A 265 11.82 -23.04 21.83
N ASN A 266 10.83 -22.34 22.40
CA ASN A 266 9.89 -22.88 23.38
C ASN A 266 8.68 -21.93 23.54
N GLY A 267 7.47 -22.51 23.62
CA GLY A 267 6.28 -21.79 24.10
C GLY A 267 4.99 -22.12 23.34
N SER A 268 4.24 -23.09 23.83
CA SER A 268 2.90 -23.44 23.38
C SER A 268 1.85 -22.46 23.92
N GLY A 269 1.22 -21.66 23.06
CA GLY A 269 0.04 -20.85 23.37
C GLY A 269 -1.20 -21.39 22.64
N GLN A 270 -2.21 -21.81 23.40
CA GLN A 270 -3.56 -22.09 22.86
C GLN A 270 -4.29 -20.76 22.67
N ILE A 271 -4.84 -20.51 21.47
CA ILE A 271 -5.62 -19.31 21.14
C ILE A 271 -7.06 -19.73 20.81
N ALA A 272 -8.03 -18.97 21.31
CA ALA A 272 -9.45 -19.26 21.28
C ALA A 272 -10.08 -19.16 19.87
N GLU A 273 -10.90 -20.16 19.51
CA GLU A 273 -11.56 -20.36 18.21
C GLU A 273 -12.65 -19.33 17.85
N SER A 274 -12.89 -18.30 18.67
CA SER A 274 -14.11 -17.48 18.58
C SER A 274 -14.01 -16.19 17.74
N SER A 275 -12.83 -15.81 17.25
CA SER A 275 -12.63 -14.49 16.61
C SER A 275 -12.97 -14.41 15.11
N TRP A 276 -13.14 -15.55 14.42
CA TRP A 276 -13.28 -15.58 12.95
C TRP A 276 -14.61 -16.17 12.44
N ARG A 277 -15.50 -16.62 13.35
CA ARG A 277 -16.77 -17.30 12.99
C ARG A 277 -18.04 -16.46 13.13
N THR A 278 -17.95 -15.17 13.45
CA THR A 278 -19.16 -14.33 13.57
C THR A 278 -19.55 -13.71 12.22
N PRO A 279 -20.82 -13.86 11.79
CA PRO A 279 -21.33 -13.38 10.50
C PRO A 279 -21.45 -11.85 10.41
#